data_AF-A0A1W1B8Z7-F1
#
_entry.id   AF-A0A1W1B8Z7-F1
#
_cell.length_a   1.000
_cell.length_b   1.000
_cell.length_c   1.000
_cell.angle_alpha   90.00
_cell.angle_beta   90.00
_cell.angle_gamma   90.00
#
_symmetry.space_group_name_H-M   'P 1'
#
loop_
_entity.id
_entity.type
_entity.pdbx_description
1 polymer ?
#
loop_
_entity_poly.entity_id
_entity_poly.type
_entity_poly.pdbx_seq_one_letter_code
_entity_poly.pdbx_strand_id
1 'polypeptide(L)'
;MTNMRRGFTMIELIFVIVIIGILAAVAIPKLAATRDDAKISTELNNLATCINDSGSAYTGTGNLQTGVDAAACQSLKCFVASNSSNNLNIANSSNTTGKYAYCVQAQKSAQAQKMVRTHTFAGQGVEY
;
A
#
# COMPACT_ATOMS: atom_id res chain seq x y z
N MET A 1 9.22 42.57 -42.91
CA MET A 1 9.88 41.92 -41.76
C MET A 1 9.87 40.42 -41.98
N THR A 2 11.00 39.84 -42.41
CA THR A 2 11.12 38.40 -42.67
C THR A 2 11.60 37.69 -41.41
N ASN A 3 10.74 36.83 -40.86
CA ASN A 3 11.05 36.01 -39.69
C ASN A 3 12.18 35.02 -40.02
N MET A 4 13.34 35.19 -39.39
CA MET A 4 14.45 34.24 -39.49
C MET A 4 14.12 32.99 -38.68
N ARG A 5 13.63 31.94 -39.35
CA ARG A 5 13.45 30.62 -38.71
C ARG A 5 14.82 30.00 -38.48
N ARG A 6 15.29 30.04 -37.23
CA ARG A 6 16.47 29.27 -36.80
C ARG A 6 16.09 27.79 -36.73
N GLY A 7 16.65 27.00 -37.63
CA GLY A 7 16.51 25.54 -37.62
C GLY A 7 17.32 24.95 -36.47
N PHE A 8 16.74 23.97 -35.78
CA PHE A 8 17.41 23.17 -34.76
C PHE A 8 18.47 22.28 -35.42
N THR A 9 19.68 22.22 -34.87
CA THR A 9 20.75 21.40 -35.47
C THR A 9 20.58 19.93 -35.09
N MET A 10 21.02 19.01 -35.94
CA MET A 10 21.02 17.58 -35.59
C MET A 10 21.90 17.28 -34.37
N ILE A 11 22.97 18.05 -34.17
CA ILE A 11 23.88 17.88 -33.02
C ILE A 11 23.21 18.25 -31.68
N GLU A 12 22.33 19.26 -31.67
CA GLU A 12 21.56 19.59 -30.48
C GLU A 12 20.56 18.47 -30.14
N LEU A 13 19.97 17.84 -31.15
CA LEU A 13 18.98 16.77 -30.93
C LEU A 13 19.63 15.50 -30.36
N ILE A 14 20.81 15.11 -30.87
CA ILE A 14 21.54 13.96 -30.34
C ILE A 14 22.04 14.18 -28.90
N PHE A 15 22.44 15.40 -28.55
CA PHE A 15 22.89 15.70 -27.19
C PHE A 15 21.73 15.59 -26.19
N VAL A 16 20.54 16.05 -26.57
CA VAL A 16 19.33 15.96 -25.74
C VAL A 16 18.92 14.50 -25.48
N ILE A 17 18.89 13.65 -26.50
CA ILE A 17 18.51 12.23 -26.30
C ILE A 17 19.52 11.48 -25.43
N VAL A 18 20.81 11.81 -25.53
CA VAL A 18 21.85 11.22 -24.69
C VAL A 18 21.66 11.62 -23.22
N ILE A 19 21.42 12.90 -22.95
CA ILE A 19 21.16 13.37 -21.58
C ILE A 19 19.89 12.70 -21.01
N ILE A 20 18.79 12.68 -21.78
CA ILE A 20 17.55 12.03 -21.34
C ILE A 20 17.78 10.53 -21.10
N GLY A 21 18.58 9.86 -21.94
CA GLY A 21 18.94 8.45 -21.77
C GLY A 21 19.66 8.17 -20.45
N ILE A 22 20.65 9.00 -20.09
CA ILE A 22 21.40 8.86 -18.83
C ILE A 22 20.48 9.13 -17.63
N LEU A 23 19.68 10.19 -17.67
CA LEU A 23 18.75 10.53 -16.60
C LEU A 23 17.69 9.43 -16.42
N ALA A 24 17.14 8.89 -17.52
CA ALA A 24 16.16 7.82 -17.48
C ALA A 24 16.71 6.52 -16.88
N ALA A 25 17.95 6.15 -17.21
CA ALA A 25 18.59 4.94 -16.70
C ALA A 25 18.69 4.92 -15.16
N VAL A 26 18.89 6.08 -14.53
CA VAL A 26 18.95 6.20 -13.06
C VAL A 26 17.57 6.46 -12.45
N ALA A 27 16.74 7.30 -13.09
CA ALA A 27 15.46 7.72 -12.55
C ALA A 27 14.41 6.60 -12.55
N ILE A 28 14.34 5.78 -13.61
CA ILE A 28 13.34 4.71 -13.74
C ILE A 28 13.43 3.66 -12.60
N PRO A 29 14.59 3.03 -12.32
CA PRO A 29 14.67 2.03 -11.25
C PRO A 29 14.40 2.64 -9.88
N LYS A 30 14.89 3.87 -9.63
CA LYS A 30 14.64 4.58 -8.37
C LYS A 30 13.15 4.86 -8.17
N LEU A 31 12.46 5.35 -9.21
CA LEU A 31 11.04 5.65 -9.14
C LEU A 31 10.19 4.39 -8.96
N ALA A 32 10.59 3.26 -9.57
CA ALA A 32 9.92 1.98 -9.35
C ALA A 32 9.99 1.53 -7.89
N ALA A 33 11.18 1.56 -7.28
CA ALA A 33 11.36 1.21 -5.87
C ALA A 33 10.55 2.14 -4.94
N THR A 34 10.64 3.47 -5.15
CA THR A 34 9.89 4.44 -4.34
C THR A 34 8.37 4.25 -4.44
N ARG A 35 7.86 3.86 -5.62
CA ARG A 35 6.43 3.56 -5.78
C ARG A 35 6.01 2.31 -5.00
N ASP A 36 6.85 1.30 -4.94
CA ASP A 36 6.54 0.09 -4.18
C ASP A 36 6.64 0.33 -2.68
N ASP A 37 7.63 1.09 -2.21
CA ASP A 37 7.73 1.53 -0.80
C ASP A 37 6.50 2.35 -0.39
N ALA A 38 6.03 3.26 -1.26
CA ALA A 38 4.83 4.05 -1.02
C ALA A 38 3.57 3.17 -0.92
N LYS A 39 3.44 2.14 -1.77
CA LYS A 39 2.31 1.19 -1.67
C LYS A 39 2.37 0.38 -0.39
N ILE A 40 3.55 -0.07 0.03
CA ILE A 40 3.73 -0.81 1.29
C ILE A 40 3.29 0.06 2.47
N SER A 41 3.75 1.31 2.54
CA SER A 41 3.37 2.25 3.60
C SER A 41 1.85 2.51 3.63
N THR A 42 1.24 2.79 2.48
CA THR A 42 -0.22 2.99 2.38
C THR A 42 -0.99 1.75 2.81
N GLU A 43 -0.55 0.56 2.42
CA GLU A 43 -1.20 -0.69 2.79
C GLU A 43 -1.13 -0.94 4.31
N LEU A 44 0.01 -0.70 4.94
CA LEU A 44 0.17 -0.80 6.39
C LEU A 44 -0.68 0.23 7.14
N ASN A 45 -0.78 1.45 6.63
CA ASN A 45 -1.65 2.49 7.20
C ASN A 45 -3.14 2.11 7.09
N ASN A 46 -3.55 1.58 5.94
CA ASN A 46 -4.91 1.05 5.74
C ASN A 46 -5.19 -0.12 6.68
N LEU A 47 -4.20 -0.99 6.91
CA LEU A 47 -4.34 -2.11 7.85
C LEU A 47 -4.49 -1.64 9.29
N ALA A 48 -3.67 -0.67 9.73
CA ALA A 48 -3.82 -0.06 11.05
C ALA A 48 -5.18 0.62 11.21
N THR A 49 -5.62 1.34 10.17
CA THR A 49 -6.94 1.99 10.14
C THR A 49 -8.06 0.97 10.22
N CYS A 50 -7.96 -0.15 9.49
CA CYS A 50 -8.89 -1.27 9.55
C CYS A 50 -9.02 -1.86 10.97
N ILE A 51 -7.90 -2.06 11.66
CA ILE A 51 -7.89 -2.57 13.04
C ILE A 51 -8.55 -1.57 13.99
N ASN A 52 -8.18 -0.29 13.90
CA ASN A 52 -8.75 0.77 14.74
C ASN A 52 -10.25 0.97 14.49
N ASP A 53 -10.68 0.96 13.24
CA ASP A 53 -12.09 1.10 12.86
C ASP A 53 -12.92 -0.10 13.35
N SER A 54 -12.37 -1.31 13.26
CA SER A 54 -13.00 -2.50 13.84
C SER A 54 -13.14 -2.38 15.36
N GLY A 55 -12.09 -1.92 16.06
CA GLY A 55 -12.16 -1.66 17.49
C GLY A 55 -13.22 -0.60 17.85
N SER A 56 -13.27 0.50 17.10
CA SER A 56 -14.28 1.56 17.27
C SER A 56 -15.69 1.02 17.04
N ALA A 57 -15.90 0.24 15.98
CA ALA A 57 -17.18 -0.38 15.68
C ALA A 57 -17.64 -1.27 16.85
N TYR A 58 -16.75 -2.11 17.39
CA TYR A 58 -17.06 -2.97 18.53
C TYR A 58 -17.44 -2.16 19.78
N THR A 59 -16.78 -1.02 20.05
CA THR A 59 -17.15 -0.17 21.21
C THR A 59 -18.54 0.45 21.07
N GLY A 60 -18.99 0.72 19.84
CA GLY A 60 -20.30 1.32 19.58
C GLY A 60 -21.45 0.32 19.57
N THR A 61 -21.21 -0.90 19.09
CA THR A 61 -22.27 -1.92 18.88
C THR A 61 -22.20 -3.09 19.86
N GLY A 62 -21.08 -3.26 20.57
CA GLY A 62 -20.80 -4.45 21.38
C GLY A 62 -20.56 -5.72 20.59
N ASN A 63 -20.51 -5.64 19.25
CA ASN A 63 -20.33 -6.78 18.35
C ASN A 63 -19.71 -6.34 17.02
N LEU A 64 -18.69 -7.04 16.56
CA LEU A 64 -18.20 -6.91 15.19
C LEU A 64 -19.19 -7.61 14.26
N GLN A 65 -19.80 -6.86 13.35
CA GLN A 65 -20.62 -7.44 12.30
C GLN A 65 -19.80 -8.45 11.48
N THR A 66 -20.38 -9.61 11.22
CA THR A 66 -19.77 -10.67 10.41
C THR A 66 -19.70 -10.21 8.96
N GLY A 67 -18.53 -9.72 8.57
CA GLY A 67 -18.28 -9.03 7.30
C GLY A 67 -17.28 -7.90 7.50
N VAL A 68 -16.44 -7.63 6.51
CA VAL A 68 -15.51 -6.49 6.54
C VAL A 68 -16.20 -5.26 5.96
N ASP A 69 -17.04 -4.59 6.75
CA ASP A 69 -17.77 -3.38 6.31
C ASP A 69 -16.91 -2.10 6.37
N ALA A 70 -15.82 -2.13 7.13
CA ALA A 70 -14.86 -1.03 7.19
C ALA A 70 -14.19 -0.82 5.81
N ALA A 71 -14.37 0.35 5.22
CA ALA A 71 -13.84 0.69 3.89
C ALA A 71 -12.30 0.51 3.81
N ALA A 72 -11.60 0.75 4.91
CA ALA A 72 -10.16 0.51 5.02
C ALA A 72 -9.82 -0.99 4.93
N CYS A 73 -10.60 -1.87 5.54
CA CYS A 73 -10.42 -3.32 5.47
C CYS A 73 -10.69 -3.89 4.07
N GLN A 74 -11.66 -3.33 3.34
CA GLN A 74 -11.95 -3.73 1.95
C GLN A 74 -10.90 -3.25 0.95
N SER A 75 -10.18 -2.18 1.30
CA SER A 75 -9.14 -1.60 0.45
C SER A 75 -7.84 -2.40 0.46
N LEU A 76 -7.65 -3.28 1.44
CA LEU A 76 -6.47 -4.13 1.58
C LEU A 76 -6.32 -5.06 0.35
N LYS A 77 -5.11 -5.09 -0.20
CA LYS A 77 -4.69 -5.96 -1.31
C LYS A 77 -3.78 -7.08 -0.84
N CYS A 78 -2.95 -6.80 0.16
CA CYS A 78 -1.96 -7.74 0.68
C CYS A 78 -2.45 -8.53 1.89
N PHE A 79 -3.59 -8.14 2.47
CA PHE A 79 -4.16 -8.73 3.67
C PHE A 79 -5.63 -9.06 3.47
N VAL A 80 -6.11 -10.03 4.23
CA VAL A 80 -7.53 -10.37 4.34
C VAL A 80 -7.92 -10.13 5.80
N ALA A 81 -8.87 -9.24 6.00
CA ALA A 81 -9.52 -9.02 7.28
C ALA A 81 -10.79 -9.87 7.33
N SER A 82 -11.13 -10.42 8.49
CA SER A 82 -12.36 -11.18 8.68
C SER A 82 -12.85 -11.00 10.12
N ASN A 83 -14.10 -10.57 10.25
CA ASN A 83 -14.73 -10.34 11.55
C ASN A 83 -15.52 -11.57 11.99
N SER A 84 -15.36 -11.94 13.26
CA SER A 84 -16.11 -12.99 13.93
C SER A 84 -16.45 -12.54 15.34
N SER A 85 -17.66 -12.02 15.52
CA SER A 85 -18.26 -11.54 16.77
C SER A 85 -17.42 -10.56 17.60
N ASN A 86 -16.37 -11.04 18.27
CA ASN A 86 -15.49 -10.24 19.12
C ASN A 86 -14.06 -10.18 18.56
N ASN A 87 -13.80 -10.86 17.46
CA ASN A 87 -12.48 -11.08 16.90
C ASN A 87 -12.38 -10.51 15.50
N LEU A 88 -11.35 -9.69 15.24
CA LEU A 88 -10.88 -9.36 13.91
C LEU A 88 -9.68 -10.24 13.58
N ASN A 89 -9.82 -11.12 12.61
CA ASN A 89 -8.72 -11.90 12.09
C ASN A 89 -8.05 -11.18 10.91
N ILE A 90 -6.78 -10.83 11.07
CA ILE A 90 -5.93 -10.34 9.98
C ILE A 90 -5.04 -11.49 9.51
N ALA A 91 -5.17 -11.86 8.25
CA ALA A 91 -4.35 -12.87 7.60
C ALA A 91 -3.65 -12.30 6.35
N ASN A 92 -2.56 -12.96 5.93
CA ASN A 92 -1.93 -12.67 4.65
C ASN A 92 -2.87 -13.06 3.49
N SER A 93 -3.01 -12.17 2.51
CA SER A 93 -3.70 -12.49 1.26
C SER A 93 -2.88 -13.47 0.42
N SER A 94 -3.52 -14.48 -0.16
CA SER A 94 -2.90 -15.42 -1.10
C SER A 94 -2.62 -14.80 -2.49
N ASN A 95 -3.10 -13.57 -2.73
CA ASN A 95 -2.98 -12.86 -4.01
C ASN A 95 -1.66 -12.07 -4.13
N THR A 96 -0.53 -12.72 -3.83
CA THR A 96 0.77 -12.07 -3.69
C THR A 96 1.70 -12.26 -4.88
N THR A 97 1.56 -13.37 -5.61
CA THR A 97 2.67 -13.86 -6.46
C THR A 97 2.64 -13.33 -7.90
N GLY A 98 1.62 -12.58 -8.32
CA GLY A 98 1.54 -12.07 -9.70
C GLY A 98 0.95 -10.67 -9.88
N LYS A 99 0.04 -10.22 -9.01
CA LYS A 99 -0.67 -8.93 -9.18
C LYS A 99 -0.07 -7.80 -8.34
N TYR A 100 0.53 -8.12 -7.20
CA TYR A 100 1.05 -7.16 -6.23
C TYR A 100 2.39 -7.63 -5.65
N ALA A 101 3.48 -7.47 -6.41
CA ALA A 101 4.82 -7.92 -6.02
C ALA A 101 5.33 -7.34 -4.69
N TYR A 102 4.85 -6.16 -4.30
CA TYR A 102 5.19 -5.50 -3.04
C TYR A 102 4.57 -6.16 -1.79
N CYS A 103 3.57 -7.04 -1.96
CA CYS A 103 2.84 -7.62 -0.83
C CYS A 103 3.70 -8.54 0.04
N VAL A 104 4.69 -9.24 -0.50
CA VAL A 104 5.58 -10.10 0.30
C VAL A 104 6.33 -9.27 1.35
N GLN A 105 6.81 -8.09 0.97
CA GLN A 105 7.51 -7.18 1.87
C GLN A 105 6.54 -6.51 2.86
N ALA A 106 5.36 -6.09 2.39
CA ALA A 106 4.33 -5.55 3.27
C ALA A 106 3.91 -6.56 4.36
N GLN A 107 3.71 -7.82 3.99
CA GLN A 107 3.34 -8.90 4.92
C GLN A 107 4.44 -9.16 5.94
N LYS A 108 5.72 -9.17 5.51
CA LYS A 108 6.86 -9.31 6.43
C LYS A 108 6.94 -8.17 7.43
N SER A 109 6.75 -6.93 6.98
CA SER A 109 6.73 -5.74 7.87
C SER A 109 5.55 -5.79 8.85
N ALA A 110 4.35 -6.14 8.38
CA ALA A 110 3.16 -6.27 9.23
C ALA A 110 3.29 -7.39 10.27
N GLN A 111 3.92 -8.52 9.92
CA GLN A 111 4.21 -9.61 10.85
C GLN A 111 5.23 -9.19 11.93
N ALA A 112 6.28 -8.45 11.55
CA ALA A 112 7.24 -7.90 12.50
C ALA A 112 6.57 -6.90 13.47
N GLN A 113 5.62 -6.12 12.98
CA GLN A 113 4.78 -5.22 13.77
C GLN A 113 3.59 -5.91 14.44
N LYS A 114 3.53 -7.25 14.43
CA LYS A 114 2.50 -7.99 15.17
C LYS A 114 1.06 -7.70 14.72
N MET A 115 0.85 -7.21 13.49
CA MET A 115 -0.48 -6.82 12.99
C MET A 115 -1.26 -8.01 12.40
N VAL A 116 -0.56 -9.02 11.89
CA VAL A 116 -1.15 -10.23 11.28
C VAL A 116 -1.43 -11.26 12.37
N ARG A 117 -2.59 -11.12 13.01
CA ARG A 117 -3.07 -11.96 14.10
C ARG A 117 -4.58 -11.81 14.26
N THR A 118 -5.15 -12.60 15.14
CA THR A 118 -6.51 -12.37 15.64
C THR A 118 -6.48 -11.33 16.75
N HIS A 119 -7.12 -10.19 16.52
CA HIS A 119 -7.35 -9.13 17.49
C HIS A 119 -8.68 -9.38 18.16
N THR A 120 -8.67 -9.63 19.47
CA THR A 120 -9.88 -9.89 20.26
C THR A 120 -10.25 -8.62 21.01
N PHE A 121 -11.50 -8.17 20.88
CA PHE A 121 -12.01 -6.95 21.50
C PHE A 121 -12.83 -7.22 22.76
N ALA A 122 -12.71 -8.39 23.37
CA ALA A 122 -13.45 -8.75 24.58
C ALA A 122 -12.75 -8.18 25.85
N GLY A 123 -13.31 -7.13 26.45
CA GLY A 123 -12.77 -6.46 27.63
C GLY A 123 -12.41 -4.99 27.35
N GLN A 124 -12.18 -4.19 28.40
CA GLN A 124 -11.99 -2.73 28.34
C GLN A 124 -10.70 -2.24 27.62
N GLY A 125 -10.19 -2.96 26.63
CA GLY A 125 -8.99 -2.52 25.92
C GLY A 125 -8.66 -3.37 24.69
N VAL A 126 -8.11 -2.70 23.68
CA VAL A 126 -7.50 -3.31 22.49
C VAL A 126 -6.04 -3.65 22.86
N GLU A 127 -5.63 -4.91 22.80
CA GLU A 127 -4.20 -5.26 22.87
C GLU A 127 -3.56 -5.10 21.49
N TYR A 128 -2.60 -4.18 21.39
CA TYR A 128 -1.82 -3.88 20.19
C TYR A 128 -0.61 -4.84 20.04
#